data_AF-G0JR27-F1
#
_entry.id   AF-G0JR27-F1
#
_cell.length_a   1.000
_cell.length_b   1.000
_cell.length_c   1.000
_cell.angle_alpha   90.00
_cell.angle_beta   90.00
_cell.angle_gamma   90.00
#
_symmetry.space_group_name_H-M   'P 1'
#
loop_
_entity.id
_entity.type
_entity.pdbx_description
1 polymer ?
#
loop_
_entity_poly.entity_id
_entity_poly.type
_entity_poly.pdbx_seq_one_letter_code
_entity_poly.pdbx_strand_id
1 'polypeptide(L)'
;MAIDRQRALARALMLKNEESLDAATIAVAEQLSGKTNLTLGEAVSVLGNDQIAEVAGFLSESLNCQQLEQVCDTDTYDLEQAREWEVTEPQYCLAHEIALIAHMTERKREGLV
;
A
#
# COMPACT_ATOMS: atom_id res chain seq x y z
N MET A 1 -2.25 -5.00 12.52
CA MET A 1 -3.52 -4.66 11.83
C MET A 1 -3.50 -5.42 10.52
N ALA A 2 -4.52 -6.23 10.19
CA ALA A 2 -4.46 -7.09 9.01
C ALA A 2 -5.28 -6.48 7.86
N ILE A 3 -4.61 -6.01 6.81
CA ILE A 3 -5.25 -5.65 5.54
C ILE A 3 -5.70 -6.92 4.84
N ASP A 4 -6.90 -6.91 4.27
CA ASP A 4 -7.38 -8.02 3.45
C ASP A 4 -6.90 -7.76 2.02
N ARG A 5 -5.72 -8.28 1.71
CA ARG A 5 -5.04 -8.07 0.43
C ARG A 5 -5.92 -8.44 -0.77
N GLN A 6 -6.72 -9.49 -0.67
CA GLN A 6 -7.58 -9.92 -1.78
C GLN A 6 -8.73 -8.94 -1.99
N ARG A 7 -9.34 -8.47 -0.91
CA ARG A 7 -10.39 -7.46 -0.98
C ARG A 7 -9.87 -6.11 -1.48
N ALA A 8 -8.72 -5.67 -0.97
CA ALA A 8 -8.08 -4.43 -1.39
C ALA A 8 -7.66 -4.51 -2.87
N LEU A 9 -7.07 -5.62 -3.31
CA LEU A 9 -6.75 -5.86 -4.72
C LEU A 9 -8.00 -5.81 -5.61
N ALA A 10 -9.07 -6.51 -5.22
CA ALA A 10 -10.32 -6.50 -5.98
C ALA A 10 -10.87 -5.07 -6.13
N ARG A 11 -10.74 -4.26 -5.08
CA ARG A 11 -11.15 -2.85 -5.11
C ARG A 11 -10.22 -2.01 -5.99
N ALA A 12 -8.90 -2.14 -5.86
CA ALA A 12 -7.93 -1.43 -6.68
C ALA A 12 -8.10 -1.72 -8.18
N LEU A 13 -8.47 -2.96 -8.55
CA LEU A 13 -8.79 -3.33 -9.93
C LEU A 13 -10.05 -2.66 -10.49
N MET A 14 -10.97 -2.21 -9.63
CA MET A 14 -12.15 -1.44 -10.06
C MET A 14 -11.81 0.02 -10.38
N LEU A 15 -10.72 0.57 -9.82
CA LEU A 15 -10.26 1.94 -9.99
C LEU A 15 -9.41 2.11 -11.26
N LYS A 16 -9.98 1.82 -12.42
CA LYS A 16 -9.26 1.71 -13.70
C LYS A 16 -8.60 3.00 -14.20
N ASN A 17 -9.05 4.15 -13.72
CA ASN A 17 -8.53 5.46 -14.12
C ASN A 17 -7.39 5.95 -13.22
N GLU A 18 -7.15 5.26 -12.09
CA GLU A 18 -6.08 5.57 -11.15
C GLU A 18 -4.85 4.74 -11.48
N GLU A 19 -3.65 5.26 -11.21
CA GLU A 19 -2.42 4.47 -11.26
C GLU A 19 -2.47 3.32 -10.24
N SER A 20 -1.66 2.28 -10.44
CA SER A 20 -1.72 1.07 -9.59
C SER A 20 -1.44 1.38 -8.12
N LEU A 21 -0.51 2.30 -7.84
CA LEU A 21 -0.17 2.76 -6.49
C LEU A 21 -1.31 3.57 -5.86
N ASP A 22 -1.90 4.49 -6.60
CA ASP A 22 -3.03 5.31 -6.14
C ASP A 22 -4.26 4.45 -5.87
N ALA A 23 -4.55 3.51 -6.78
CA ALA A 23 -5.65 2.55 -6.63
C ALA A 23 -5.46 1.67 -5.38
N ALA A 24 -4.23 1.24 -5.11
CA ALA A 24 -3.90 0.47 -3.91
C ALA A 24 -4.06 1.31 -2.64
N THR A 25 -3.55 2.55 -2.64
CA THR A 25 -3.66 3.51 -1.54
C THR A 25 -5.12 3.78 -1.19
N ILE A 26 -5.95 4.05 -2.20
CA ILE A 26 -7.40 4.26 -2.03
C ILE A 26 -8.07 3.01 -1.48
N ALA A 27 -7.80 1.83 -2.06
CA ALA A 27 -8.43 0.59 -1.62
C ALA A 27 -8.10 0.23 -0.16
N VAL A 28 -6.85 0.45 0.26
CA VAL A 28 -6.40 0.24 1.64
C VAL A 28 -7.06 1.24 2.58
N ALA A 29 -7.08 2.52 2.23
CA ALA A 29 -7.73 3.55 3.04
C ALA A 29 -9.25 3.34 3.19
N GLU A 30 -9.92 2.90 2.13
CA GLU A 30 -11.34 2.51 2.18
C GLU A 30 -11.57 1.36 3.16
N GLN A 31 -10.70 0.35 3.15
CA GLN A 31 -10.79 -0.77 4.09
C GLN A 31 -10.58 -0.32 5.54
N LEU A 32 -9.63 0.59 5.80
CA LEU A 32 -9.33 1.09 7.13
C LEU A 32 -10.43 1.98 7.70
N SER A 33 -11.00 2.84 6.86
CA SER A 33 -12.04 3.79 7.28
C SER A 33 -13.46 3.23 7.23
N GLY A 34 -13.67 2.10 6.53
CA GLY A 34 -14.99 1.57 6.21
C GLY A 34 -15.78 2.42 5.22
N LYS A 35 -15.16 3.43 4.61
CA LYS A 35 -15.77 4.31 3.59
C LYS A 35 -15.48 3.76 2.19
N THR A 36 -16.24 4.23 1.21
CA THR A 36 -16.07 3.85 -0.20
C THR A 36 -16.09 5.09 -1.09
N ASN A 37 -15.45 5.00 -2.25
CA ASN A 37 -15.26 6.07 -3.23
C ASN A 37 -14.47 7.25 -2.66
N LEU A 38 -13.41 6.94 -1.91
CA LEU A 38 -12.46 7.96 -1.47
C LEU A 38 -11.66 8.46 -2.67
N THR A 39 -11.40 9.76 -2.69
CA THR A 39 -10.34 10.34 -3.53
C THR A 39 -8.96 10.00 -2.95
N LEU A 40 -7.90 10.11 -3.75
CA LEU A 40 -6.53 9.91 -3.27
C LEU A 40 -6.20 10.81 -2.06
N GLY A 41 -6.58 12.09 -2.10
CA GLY A 41 -6.34 13.01 -0.99
C GLY A 41 -7.08 12.61 0.31
N GLU A 42 -8.31 12.11 0.18
CA GLU A 42 -9.05 11.56 1.33
C GLU A 42 -8.45 10.25 1.82
N ALA A 43 -7.95 9.42 0.91
CA ALA A 43 -7.26 8.18 1.25
C ALA A 43 -6.00 8.45 2.06
N VAL A 44 -5.13 9.36 1.60
CA VAL A 44 -3.92 9.79 2.33
C VAL A 44 -4.28 10.37 3.69
N SER A 45 -5.36 11.16 3.76
CA SER A 45 -5.85 11.71 5.04
C SER A 45 -6.29 10.61 6.02
N VAL A 46 -6.85 9.51 5.53
CA VAL A 46 -7.22 8.35 6.37
C VAL A 46 -5.98 7.63 6.92
N LEU A 47 -4.86 7.60 6.19
CA LEU A 47 -3.62 6.98 6.66
C LEU A 47 -3.02 7.71 7.87
N GLY A 48 -3.36 9.00 8.05
CA GLY A 48 -2.98 9.80 9.20
C GLY A 48 -1.51 10.25 9.22
N ASN A 49 -0.72 9.87 8.21
CA ASN A 49 0.62 10.36 7.92
C ASN A 49 0.84 10.25 6.40
N ASP A 50 1.13 11.37 5.74
CA ASP A 50 1.35 11.45 4.30
C ASP A 50 2.61 10.69 3.86
N GLN A 51 3.60 10.56 4.73
CA GLN A 51 4.81 9.77 4.50
C GLN A 51 4.52 8.29 4.19
N ILE A 52 3.36 7.76 4.61
CA ILE A 52 2.98 6.37 4.32
C ILE A 52 2.83 6.16 2.81
N ALA A 53 2.22 7.11 2.10
CA ALA A 53 2.02 7.03 0.67
C ALA A 53 3.37 7.16 -0.08
N GLU A 54 4.23 8.06 0.38
CA GLU A 54 5.58 8.26 -0.17
C GLU A 54 6.46 7.01 0.01
N VAL A 55 6.48 6.44 1.21
CA VAL A 55 7.20 5.18 1.49
C VAL A 55 6.62 4.04 0.65
N ALA A 56 5.30 3.96 0.49
CA ALA A 56 4.69 2.93 -0.36
C ALA A 56 5.13 3.09 -1.83
N GLY A 57 5.23 4.32 -2.34
CA GLY A 57 5.77 4.60 -3.66
C GLY A 57 7.22 4.15 -3.80
N PHE A 58 8.07 4.56 -2.86
CA PHE A 58 9.48 4.16 -2.83
C PHE A 58 9.66 2.64 -2.80
N LEU A 59 8.90 1.94 -1.95
CA LEU A 59 8.94 0.48 -1.85
C LEU A 59 8.41 -0.20 -3.12
N SER A 60 7.36 0.34 -3.73
CA SER A 60 6.82 -0.16 -4.99
C SER A 60 7.82 -0.04 -6.14
N GLU A 61 8.63 1.02 -6.18
CA GLU A 61 9.67 1.17 -7.19
C GLU A 61 10.91 0.33 -6.91
N SER A 62 11.24 0.15 -5.63
CA SER A 62 12.51 -0.46 -5.20
C SER A 62 12.45 -1.98 -5.04
N LEU A 63 11.27 -2.54 -4.78
CA LEU A 63 11.10 -3.95 -4.41
C LEU A 63 10.16 -4.68 -5.38
N ASN A 64 10.41 -5.97 -5.58
CA ASN A 64 9.50 -6.84 -6.32
C ASN A 64 8.47 -7.52 -5.40
N CYS A 65 7.44 -8.14 -5.99
CA CYS A 65 6.39 -8.84 -5.24
C CYS A 65 6.92 -9.83 -4.18
N GLN A 66 7.96 -10.61 -4.49
CA GLN A 66 8.50 -11.60 -3.53
C GLN A 66 9.14 -10.93 -2.31
N GLN A 67 9.78 -9.77 -2.50
CA GLN A 67 10.34 -8.98 -1.41
C GLN A 67 9.25 -8.27 -0.61
N LEU A 68 8.18 -7.81 -1.26
CA LEU A 68 7.02 -7.18 -0.61
C LEU A 68 6.10 -8.18 0.10
N GLU A 69 6.09 -9.44 -0.35
CA GLU A 69 5.38 -10.55 0.30
C GLU A 69 6.04 -10.99 1.60
N GLN A 70 7.34 -10.72 1.77
CA GLN A 70 8.00 -10.86 3.06
C GLN A 70 7.35 -9.85 4.00
N VAL A 71 6.39 -10.38 4.75
CA VAL A 71 5.58 -9.65 5.72
C VAL A 71 6.51 -8.84 6.60
N CYS A 72 5.99 -7.71 7.05
CA CYS A 72 6.50 -6.93 8.17
C CYS A 72 6.47 -7.81 9.44
N ASP A 73 7.36 -8.80 9.48
CA ASP A 73 7.73 -9.56 10.65
C ASP A 73 8.73 -8.69 11.41
N THR A 74 8.75 -8.78 12.73
CA THR A 74 9.63 -7.94 13.57
C THR A 74 11.12 -8.06 13.22
N ASP A 75 11.52 -9.07 12.43
CA ASP A 75 12.88 -9.31 11.94
C ASP A 75 13.22 -8.63 10.61
N THR A 76 12.24 -8.18 9.81
CA THR A 76 12.43 -7.45 8.54
C THR A 76 12.19 -5.95 8.64
N TYR A 77 11.77 -5.48 9.82
CA TYR A 77 11.60 -4.05 10.10
C TYR A 77 12.94 -3.32 10.09
N ASP A 78 13.17 -2.52 9.05
CA ASP A 78 14.31 -1.60 8.98
C ASP A 78 14.03 -0.36 9.85
N LEU A 79 14.53 -0.42 11.08
CA LEU A 79 14.47 0.66 12.07
C LEU A 79 15.09 1.97 11.60
N GLU A 80 16.08 1.91 10.69
CA GLU A 80 16.73 3.11 10.16
C GLU A 80 15.83 3.75 9.10
N GLN A 81 15.31 2.99 8.15
CA GLN A 81 14.37 3.52 7.16
C GLN A 81 13.11 4.09 7.81
N ALA A 82 12.51 3.39 8.78
CA ALA A 82 11.32 3.89 9.44
C ALA A 82 11.56 5.24 10.16
N ARG A 83 12.77 5.45 10.71
CA ARG A 83 13.18 6.73 11.30
C ARG A 83 13.43 7.81 10.26
N GLU A 84 14.05 7.48 9.13
CA GLU A 84 14.32 8.43 8.04
C GLU A 84 13.03 9.01 7.47
N TRP A 85 11.99 8.20 7.38
CA TRP A 85 10.69 8.58 6.84
C TRP A 85 9.68 9.05 7.89
N GLU A 86 10.10 9.18 9.16
CA GLU A 86 9.22 9.57 10.28
C GLU A 86 7.96 8.69 10.40
N VAL A 87 8.05 7.41 10.04
CA VAL A 87 6.95 6.44 10.13
C VAL A 87 7.17 5.49 11.30
N THR A 88 6.08 5.16 11.99
CA THR A 88 6.09 4.10 13.00
C THR A 88 6.13 2.72 12.33
N GLU A 89 6.56 1.68 13.05
CA GLU A 89 6.52 0.30 12.56
C GLU A 89 5.16 -0.08 11.93
N PRO A 90 3.99 0.14 12.57
CA PRO A 90 2.71 -0.14 11.94
C PRO A 90 2.45 0.61 10.64
N GLN A 91 2.99 1.82 10.50
CA GLN A 91 2.85 2.66 9.31
C GLN A 91 3.78 2.21 8.18
N TYR A 92 5.00 1.78 8.51
CA TYR A 92 5.92 1.16 7.57
C TYR A 92 5.36 -0.15 7.02
N CYS A 93 4.78 -0.98 7.90
CA CYS A 93 4.09 -2.19 7.48
C CYS A 93 2.88 -1.89 6.58
N LEU A 94 2.15 -0.82 6.87
CA LEU A 94 1.04 -0.37 6.03
C LEU A 94 1.51 0.07 4.64
N ALA A 95 2.65 0.77 4.56
CA ALA A 95 3.26 1.15 3.29
C ALA A 95 3.69 -0.08 2.47
N HIS A 96 4.26 -1.11 3.12
CA HIS A 96 4.55 -2.41 2.51
C HIS A 96 3.31 -3.08 1.92
N GLU A 97 2.19 -3.08 2.66
CA GLU A 97 0.92 -3.64 2.18
C GLU A 97 0.41 -2.88 0.95
N ILE A 98 0.47 -1.54 0.97
CA ILE A 98 0.06 -0.71 -0.16
C ILE A 98 0.93 -1.01 -1.39
N ALA A 99 2.26 -1.04 -1.22
CA ALA A 99 3.21 -1.33 -2.30
C ALA A 99 2.98 -2.73 -2.90
N LEU A 100 2.75 -3.74 -2.05
CA LEU A 100 2.43 -5.09 -2.51
C LEU A 100 1.13 -5.11 -3.33
N ILE A 101 0.07 -4.48 -2.84
CA ILE A 101 -1.22 -4.42 -3.54
C ILE A 101 -1.09 -3.65 -4.86
N ALA A 102 -0.26 -2.60 -4.91
CA ALA A 102 0.04 -1.85 -6.12
C ALA A 102 0.66 -2.75 -7.19
N HIS A 103 1.71 -3.50 -6.83
CA HIS A 103 2.36 -4.49 -7.69
C HIS A 103 1.39 -5.57 -8.18
N MET A 104 0.59 -6.14 -7.28
CA MET A 104 -0.42 -7.13 -7.64
C MET A 104 -1.47 -6.56 -8.60
N THR A 105 -1.83 -5.30 -8.42
CA THR A 105 -2.78 -4.57 -9.27
C THR A 105 -2.19 -4.33 -10.65
N GLU A 106 -0.95 -3.84 -10.74
CA GLU A 106 -0.22 -3.64 -11.98
C GLU A 106 -0.11 -4.94 -12.77
N ARG A 107 0.44 -5.99 -12.17
CA ARG A 107 0.58 -7.30 -12.80
C ARG A 107 -0.74 -7.83 -13.37
N LYS A 108 -1.83 -7.72 -12.60
CA LYS A 108 -3.16 -8.15 -13.07
C LYS A 108 -3.71 -7.27 -14.19
N ARG A 109 -3.44 -5.97 -14.20
CA ARG A 109 -3.85 -5.05 -15.27
C ARG A 109 -3.06 -5.31 -16.56
N GLU A 110 -1.78 -5.65 -16.43
CA GLU A 110 -0.89 -5.98 -17.55
C GLU A 110 -1.03 -7.42 -18.06
N GLY A 111 -1.80 -8.26 -17.37
CA GLY A 111 -1.97 -9.68 -17.73
C GLY A 111 -0.74 -10.53 -17.42
N LEU A 112 0.16 -10.05 -16.55
CA LEU A 112 1.33 -10.77 -16.06
C LEU A 112 0.89 -11.66 -14.89
N VAL A 113 0.82 -12.97 -15.14
CA VAL A 113 0.54 -13.99 -14.11
C VAL A 113 1.82 -14.29 -13.36
#